data_AF-A0A382RNW3-F1
#
_entry.id   AF-A0A382RNW3-F1
#
_cell.length_a   1.000
_cell.length_b   1.000
_cell.length_c   1.000
_cell.angle_alpha   90.00
_cell.angle_beta   90.00
_cell.angle_gamma   90.00
#
_symmetry.space_group_name_H-M   'P 1'
#
loop_
_entity.id
_entity.type
_entity.pdbx_description
1 polymer ?
#
loop_
_entity_poly.entity_id
_entity_poly.type
_entity_poly.pdbx_seq_one_letter_code
_entity_poly.pdbx_strand_id
1 'polypeptide(L)'
;MDYESGVIEVADGVYAWINENCATNAGFIVGDDGVILIDTLMTPTLASKLLTVVKDVTSKPIRFVVNTHFHGDHVYGNQYFLPAPILGHENCRIELDTKWDANFSRYWTREALRPELERINKTLPDVTFKDQMSIWLG
;
A
#
# COMPACT_ATOMS: atom_id res chain seq x y z
N MET A 1 25.38 2.29 1.98
CA MET A 1 24.66 1.81 3.17
C MET A 1 24.11 0.46 2.77
N ASP A 2 24.57 -0.60 3.42
CA ASP A 2 24.03 -1.94 3.18
C ASP A 2 22.77 -2.05 4.03
N TYR A 3 21.61 -2.08 3.38
CA TYR A 3 20.33 -2.38 4.04
C TYR A 3 19.77 -3.64 3.40
N GLU A 4 19.13 -4.48 4.21
CA GLU A 4 18.43 -5.67 3.72
C GLU A 4 17.12 -5.25 3.06
N SER A 5 16.92 -5.70 1.82
CA SER A 5 15.64 -5.60 1.11
C SER A 5 14.77 -6.84 1.39
N GLY A 6 13.47 -6.70 1.19
CA GLY A 6 12.47 -7.75 1.45
C GLY A 6 11.68 -7.51 2.71
N VAL A 7 11.06 -8.57 3.24
CA VAL A 7 10.24 -8.50 4.45
C VAL A 7 11.10 -8.67 5.70
N ILE A 8 10.94 -7.75 6.65
CA ILE A 8 11.66 -7.74 7.92
C ILE A 8 10.64 -7.59 9.05
N GLU A 9 10.68 -8.48 10.04
CA GLU A 9 9.93 -8.31 11.28
C GLU A 9 10.66 -7.31 12.19
N VAL A 10 10.02 -6.16 12.43
CA VAL A 10 10.63 -5.05 13.20
C VAL A 10 10.16 -5.01 14.65
N ALA A 11 9.04 -5.68 14.94
CA ALA A 11 8.53 -5.99 16.28
C ALA A 11 7.59 -7.20 16.15
N ASP A 12 7.18 -7.79 17.28
CA ASP A 12 6.26 -8.93 17.29
C ASP A 12 4.99 -8.65 16.47
N GLY A 13 4.79 -9.42 15.38
CA GLY A 13 3.65 -9.26 14.48
C GLY A 13 3.69 -8.00 13.61
N VAL A 14 4.78 -7.23 13.60
CA VAL A 14 4.94 -5.98 12.83
C VAL A 14 6.03 -6.17 11.79
N TYR A 15 5.64 -6.07 10.52
CA TYR A 15 6.51 -6.35 9.38
C TYR A 15 6.67 -5.11 8.49
N ALA A 16 7.90 -4.85 8.07
CA ALA A 16 8.24 -3.86 7.06
C ALA A 16 8.64 -4.57 5.75
N TRP A 17 8.09 -4.12 4.64
CA TRP A 17 8.60 -4.43 3.30
C TRP A 17 9.60 -3.33 2.91
N ILE A 18 10.87 -3.67 2.84
CA ILE A 18 11.94 -2.78 2.40
C ILE A 18 12.21 -3.02 0.91
N ASN A 19 11.89 -2.04 0.07
CA ASN A 19 12.15 -2.18 -1.35
C ASN A 19 13.63 -1.97 -1.69
N GLU A 20 14.10 -2.69 -2.71
CA GLU A 20 15.43 -2.44 -3.28
C GLU A 20 15.51 -1.04 -3.91
N ASN A 21 16.72 -0.47 -3.91
CA ASN A 21 17.03 0.84 -4.51
C ASN A 21 16.25 2.03 -3.94
N CYS A 22 15.90 1.97 -2.64
CA CYS A 22 15.23 3.05 -1.92
C CYS A 22 13.88 3.47 -2.53
N ALA A 23 13.19 2.55 -3.24
CA ALA A 23 11.80 2.76 -3.59
C ALA A 23 10.92 2.70 -2.31
N THR A 24 9.66 3.10 -2.45
CA THR A 24 8.70 3.19 -1.35
C THR A 24 8.56 1.89 -0.58
N ASN A 25 8.62 1.98 0.74
CA ASN A 25 8.36 0.85 1.63
C ASN A 25 6.85 0.68 1.82
N ALA A 26 6.47 -0.54 2.18
CA ALA A 26 5.16 -0.85 2.73
C ALA A 26 5.34 -1.58 4.07
N GLY A 27 4.26 -1.90 4.74
CA GLY A 27 4.32 -2.72 5.95
C GLY A 27 3.00 -3.38 6.24
N PHE A 28 2.98 -4.27 7.21
CA PHE A 28 1.75 -4.85 7.71
C PHE A 28 1.88 -5.26 9.17
N ILE A 29 0.75 -5.25 9.88
CA ILE A 29 0.65 -5.66 11.27
C ILE A 29 -0.34 -6.83 11.35
N VAL A 30 0.07 -7.92 11.97
CA VAL A 30 -0.73 -9.11 12.23
C VAL A 30 -1.26 -9.04 13.65
N GLY A 31 -2.57 -8.83 13.81
CA GLY A 31 -3.28 -8.90 15.09
C GLY A 31 -4.05 -10.22 15.22
N ASP A 32 -4.85 -10.38 16.27
CA ASP A 32 -5.52 -11.66 16.54
C ASP A 32 -6.56 -12.03 15.48
N ASP A 33 -7.31 -11.05 14.98
CA ASP A 33 -8.42 -11.27 14.05
C ASP A 33 -8.05 -11.02 12.57
N GLY A 34 -6.87 -10.47 12.27
CA GLY A 34 -6.58 -10.03 10.91
C GLY A 34 -5.25 -9.33 10.70
N VAL A 35 -5.10 -8.79 9.50
CA VAL A 35 -3.95 -7.97 9.09
C VAL A 35 -4.39 -6.58 8.69
N ILE A 36 -3.63 -5.57 9.10
CA ILE A 36 -3.69 -4.22 8.53
C ILE A 36 -2.44 -3.99 7.68
N LEU A 37 -2.65 -3.58 6.43
CA LEU A 37 -1.59 -3.26 5.48
C LEU A 37 -1.34 -1.75 5.47
N ILE A 38 -0.09 -1.32 5.40
CA ILE A 38 0.34 0.08 5.28
C ILE A 38 0.96 0.26 3.90
N ASP A 39 0.31 1.08 3.06
CA ASP A 39 0.63 1.34 1.66
C ASP A 39 0.65 0.09 0.75
N THR A 40 0.53 0.31 -0.56
CA THR A 40 0.28 -0.77 -1.54
C THR A 40 1.27 -0.82 -2.69
N LEU A 41 2.35 -0.04 -2.60
CA LEU A 41 3.45 0.03 -3.56
C LEU A 41 3.05 0.60 -4.94
N MET A 42 4.07 0.89 -5.74
CA MET A 42 3.95 1.56 -7.04
C MET A 42 3.31 0.71 -8.14
N THR A 43 3.62 -0.59 -8.19
CA THR A 43 3.31 -1.41 -9.35
C THR A 43 2.41 -2.59 -9.00
N PRO A 44 1.51 -2.99 -9.90
CA PRO A 44 0.75 -4.23 -9.81
C PRO A 44 1.58 -5.47 -9.47
N THR A 45 2.77 -5.60 -10.06
CA THR A 45 3.66 -6.72 -9.76
C THR A 45 4.19 -6.65 -8.32
N LEU A 46 4.57 -5.46 -7.82
CA LEU A 46 5.00 -5.29 -6.43
C LEU A 46 3.85 -5.51 -5.44
N ALA A 47 2.67 -4.97 -5.72
CA ALA A 47 1.47 -5.16 -4.91
C ALA A 47 1.09 -6.66 -4.79
N SER A 48 1.17 -7.40 -5.91
CA SER A 48 0.92 -8.84 -5.92
C SER A 48 1.94 -9.62 -5.10
N LYS A 49 3.23 -9.23 -5.15
CA LYS A 49 4.28 -9.83 -4.32
C LYS A 49 4.08 -9.54 -2.84
N LEU A 50 3.70 -8.31 -2.48
CA LEU A 50 3.38 -7.93 -1.12
C LEU A 50 2.20 -8.77 -0.58
N LEU A 51 1.15 -8.96 -1.38
CA LEU A 51 0.03 -9.84 -1.03
C LEU A 51 0.48 -11.29 -0.78
N THR A 52 1.40 -11.82 -1.60
CA THR A 52 1.98 -13.16 -1.37
C THR A 52 2.77 -13.21 -0.07
N VAL A 53 3.62 -12.23 0.20
CA VAL A 53 4.40 -12.17 1.44
C VAL A 53 3.52 -12.13 2.69
N VAL A 54 2.43 -11.36 2.66
CA VAL A 54 1.45 -11.36 3.78
C VAL A 54 0.88 -12.76 4.00
N LYS A 55 0.54 -13.48 2.92
CA LYS A 55 -0.01 -14.85 2.99
C LYS A 55 1.00 -15.89 3.46
N ASP A 56 2.28 -15.68 3.16
CA ASP A 56 3.36 -16.56 3.63
C ASP A 56 3.63 -16.38 5.13
N VAL A 57 3.41 -15.19 5.67
CA VAL A 57 3.53 -14.89 7.11
C VAL A 57 2.30 -15.35 7.90
N THR A 58 1.09 -15.18 7.35
CA THR A 58 -0.14 -15.53 8.07
C THR A 58 -1.30 -15.92 7.15
N SER A 59 -2.16 -16.82 7.63
CA SER A 59 -3.43 -17.18 6.97
C SER A 59 -4.59 -16.25 7.33
N LYS A 60 -4.37 -15.28 8.23
CA LYS A 60 -5.39 -14.31 8.65
C LYS A 60 -5.79 -13.37 7.51
N PRO A 61 -7.05 -12.93 7.43
CA PRO A 61 -7.49 -12.04 6.37
C PRO A 61 -6.90 -10.64 6.51
N ILE A 62 -6.58 -9.99 5.38
CA ILE A 62 -6.34 -8.54 5.34
C ILE A 62 -7.67 -7.86 5.58
N ARG A 63 -7.80 -7.17 6.71
CA ARG A 63 -9.03 -6.49 7.12
C ARG A 63 -9.06 -5.03 6.71
N PHE A 64 -7.90 -4.39 6.63
CA PHE A 64 -7.77 -2.98 6.33
C PHE A 64 -6.50 -2.71 5.53
N VAL A 65 -6.57 -1.72 4.64
CA VAL A 65 -5.40 -1.10 4.01
C VAL A 65 -5.36 0.35 4.46
N VAL A 66 -4.19 0.88 4.78
CA VAL A 66 -4.00 2.28 5.13
C VAL A 66 -3.12 2.92 4.07
N ASN A 67 -3.60 3.98 3.43
CA ASN A 67 -2.75 4.85 2.64
C ASN A 67 -2.22 5.97 3.52
N THR A 68 -0.89 6.07 3.59
CA THR A 68 -0.22 7.14 4.35
C THR A 68 -0.44 8.51 3.70
N HIS A 69 -0.38 8.56 2.36
CA HIS A 69 -0.66 9.75 1.55
C HIS A 69 -0.89 9.39 0.06
N PHE A 70 -1.16 10.39 -0.78
CA PHE A 70 -1.70 10.20 -2.13
C PHE A 70 -0.69 9.83 -3.24
N HIS A 71 0.62 9.82 -2.97
CA HIS A 71 1.60 9.59 -4.03
C HIS A 71 1.49 8.18 -4.62
N GLY A 72 1.65 8.07 -5.94
CA GLY A 72 1.39 6.84 -6.69
C GLY A 72 2.16 5.61 -6.19
N ASP A 73 3.40 5.81 -5.77
CA ASP A 73 4.25 4.80 -5.18
C ASP A 73 3.74 4.19 -3.87
N HIS A 74 2.76 4.84 -3.23
CA HIS A 74 2.10 4.37 -2.01
C HIS A 74 0.71 3.76 -2.27
N VAL A 75 0.05 4.11 -3.38
CA VAL A 75 -1.40 3.86 -3.56
C VAL A 75 -1.79 3.13 -4.84
N TYR A 76 -0.89 2.99 -5.82
CA TYR A 76 -1.26 2.39 -7.11
C TYR A 76 -1.56 0.88 -7.03
N GLY A 77 -1.07 0.20 -6.00
CA GLY A 77 -1.44 -1.18 -5.73
C GLY A 77 -2.81 -1.38 -5.06
N ASN A 78 -3.54 -0.32 -4.71
CA ASN A 78 -4.77 -0.39 -3.90
C ASN A 78 -5.78 -1.43 -4.43
N GLN A 79 -5.98 -1.52 -5.74
CA GLN A 79 -6.92 -2.46 -6.36
C GLN A 79 -6.63 -3.94 -6.05
N TYR A 80 -5.40 -4.29 -5.67
CA TYR A 80 -4.97 -5.67 -5.41
C TYR A 80 -5.35 -6.18 -4.02
N PHE A 81 -5.81 -5.29 -3.14
CA PHE A 81 -6.16 -5.61 -1.76
C PHE A 81 -7.67 -5.53 -1.48
N LEU A 82 -8.47 -5.25 -2.51
CA LEU A 82 -9.93 -5.36 -2.43
C LEU A 82 -10.35 -6.82 -2.15
N PRO A 83 -11.42 -7.07 -1.37
CA PRO A 83 -12.42 -6.10 -0.89
C PRO A 83 -12.09 -5.47 0.47
N ALA A 84 -10.85 -5.52 0.96
CA ALA A 84 -10.52 -4.87 2.22
C ALA A 84 -10.74 -3.35 2.10
N PRO A 85 -11.45 -2.71 3.05
CA PRO A 85 -11.65 -1.26 3.05
C PRO A 85 -10.31 -0.52 3.13
N ILE A 86 -10.17 0.48 2.27
CA ILE A 86 -9.00 1.35 2.24
C ILE A 86 -9.28 2.57 3.11
N LEU A 87 -8.39 2.79 4.07
CA LEU A 87 -8.42 3.86 5.05
C LEU A 87 -7.40 4.92 4.67
N GLY A 88 -7.71 6.19 4.91
CA GLY A 88 -6.74 7.27 4.71
C GLY A 88 -7.25 8.59 5.25
N HIS A 89 -6.35 9.56 5.42
CA HIS A 89 -6.77 10.91 5.77
C HIS A 89 -7.65 11.50 4.65
N GLU A 90 -8.60 12.39 4.95
CA GLU A 90 -9.48 13.00 3.94
C GLU A 90 -8.70 13.69 2.81
N ASN A 91 -7.61 14.39 3.15
CA ASN A 91 -6.68 14.98 2.18
C ASN A 91 -6.02 13.92 1.29
N CYS A 92 -5.66 12.74 1.80
CA CYS A 92 -5.11 11.67 0.96
C CYS A 92 -6.11 11.30 -0.14
N ARG A 93 -7.40 11.16 0.23
CA ARG A 93 -8.45 10.85 -0.73
C ARG A 93 -8.67 11.99 -1.73
N ILE A 94 -8.79 13.23 -1.25
CA ILE A 94 -9.03 14.42 -2.10
C ILE A 94 -7.87 14.63 -3.07
N GLU A 95 -6.64 14.54 -2.60
CA GLU A 95 -5.45 14.77 -3.42
C GLU A 95 -5.21 13.62 -4.41
N LEU A 96 -5.44 12.37 -4.01
CA LEU A 96 -5.39 11.24 -4.94
C LEU A 96 -6.43 11.41 -6.06
N ASP A 97 -7.62 11.90 -5.71
CA ASP A 97 -8.67 12.13 -6.67
C ASP A 97 -8.32 13.28 -7.63
N THR A 98 -8.02 14.45 -7.08
CA THR A 98 -7.82 15.69 -7.85
C THR A 98 -6.49 15.76 -8.58
N LYS A 99 -5.45 15.07 -8.09
CA LYS A 99 -4.10 15.08 -8.67
C LYS A 99 -3.75 13.78 -9.42
N TRP A 100 -4.72 12.90 -9.65
CA TRP A 100 -4.49 11.61 -10.32
C TRP A 100 -3.69 11.75 -11.61
N ASP A 101 -4.21 12.52 -12.57
CA ASP A 101 -3.60 12.65 -13.90
C ASP A 101 -2.19 13.25 -13.85
N ALA A 102 -1.97 14.22 -12.95
CA ALA A 102 -0.66 14.84 -12.76
C ALA A 102 0.37 13.85 -12.18
N ASN A 103 -0.01 13.07 -11.17
CA ASN A 103 0.87 12.04 -10.60
C ASN A 103 1.11 10.89 -11.59
N PHE A 104 0.06 10.45 -12.28
CA PHE A 104 0.12 9.34 -13.21
C PHE A 104 0.99 9.68 -14.43
N SER A 105 0.78 10.86 -15.03
CA SER A 105 1.59 11.34 -16.16
C SER A 105 3.07 11.49 -15.81
N ARG A 106 3.42 11.90 -14.59
CA ARG A 106 4.81 11.96 -14.11
C ARG A 106 5.50 10.60 -14.24
N TYR A 107 4.82 9.52 -13.87
CA TYR A 107 5.37 8.16 -13.97
C TYR A 107 5.28 7.59 -15.39
N TRP A 108 4.28 8.00 -16.17
CA TRP A 108 4.12 7.58 -17.58
C TRP A 108 5.29 7.99 -18.49
N THR A 109 6.03 9.03 -18.12
CA THR A 109 7.28 9.43 -18.81
C THR A 109 8.38 8.36 -18.73
N ARG A 110 8.30 7.45 -17.75
CA ARG A 110 9.26 6.34 -17.58
C ARG A 110 8.77 5.14 -18.37
N GLU A 111 9.28 4.98 -19.59
CA GLU A 111 8.83 3.93 -20.53
C GLU A 111 8.85 2.52 -19.92
N ALA A 112 9.87 2.18 -19.12
CA ALA A 112 9.98 0.90 -18.45
C ALA A 112 8.84 0.59 -17.46
N LEU A 113 8.12 1.62 -16.96
CA LEU A 113 6.99 1.45 -16.06
C LEU A 113 5.64 1.31 -16.79
N ARG A 114 5.55 1.66 -18.08
CA ARG A 114 4.26 1.69 -18.80
C ARG A 114 3.48 0.36 -18.74
N PRO A 115 4.10 -0.83 -18.91
CA PRO A 115 3.37 -2.09 -18.81
C PRO A 115 2.73 -2.33 -17.42
N GLU A 116 3.32 -1.77 -16.36
CA GLU A 116 2.75 -1.81 -15.01
C GLU A 116 1.65 -0.74 -14.85
N LEU A 117 1.89 0.47 -15.35
CA LEU A 117 0.95 1.59 -15.27
C LEU A 117 -0.37 1.31 -16.00
N GLU A 118 -0.32 0.66 -17.17
CA GLU A 118 -1.51 0.29 -17.95
C GLU A 118 -2.50 -0.61 -17.20
N ARG A 119 -2.05 -1.32 -16.17
CA ARG A 119 -2.86 -2.23 -15.35
C ARG A 119 -3.46 -1.56 -14.10
N ILE A 120 -3.12 -0.29 -13.86
CA ILE A 120 -3.54 0.46 -12.67
C ILE A 120 -4.86 1.16 -12.92
N ASN A 121 -5.81 0.90 -12.04
CA ASN A 121 -7.08 1.59 -11.90
C ASN A 121 -7.01 2.53 -10.71
N LYS A 122 -7.65 3.70 -10.84
CA LYS A 122 -7.78 4.65 -9.74
C LYS A 122 -8.64 4.04 -8.63
N THR A 123 -8.04 3.72 -7.48
CA THR A 123 -8.72 3.15 -6.32
C THR A 123 -8.43 4.02 -5.10
N LEU A 124 -9.47 4.71 -4.62
CA LEU A 124 -9.38 5.72 -3.57
C LEU A 124 -9.60 5.11 -2.17
N PRO A 125 -9.15 5.77 -1.09
CA PRO A 125 -9.65 5.48 0.24
C PRO A 125 -11.18 5.51 0.34
N ASP A 126 -11.75 4.45 0.88
CA ASP A 126 -13.19 4.26 1.11
C ASP A 126 -13.65 4.96 2.40
N VAL A 127 -12.83 4.83 3.45
CA VAL A 127 -13.11 5.39 4.79
C VAL A 127 -12.05 6.44 5.10
N THR A 128 -12.51 7.62 5.50
CA THR A 128 -11.61 8.74 5.79
C THR A 128 -11.71 9.23 7.23
N PHE A 129 -10.63 9.82 7.71
CA PHE A 129 -10.55 10.52 9.00
C PHE A 129 -9.85 11.88 8.84
N LYS A 130 -10.00 12.74 9.85
CA LYS A 130 -9.39 14.09 9.89
C LYS A 130 -8.22 14.14 10.86
N ASP A 131 -8.45 13.78 12.12
CA ASP A 131 -7.40 13.89 13.15
C ASP A 131 -6.85 12.53 13.56
N GLN A 132 -7.75 11.60 13.90
CA GLN A 132 -7.38 10.28 14.37
C GLN A 132 -8.43 9.23 14.02
N MET A 133 -7.97 7.99 13.90
CA MET A 133 -8.80 6.79 13.82
C MET A 133 -8.16 5.72 14.69
N SER A 134 -8.98 5.00 15.44
CA SER A 134 -8.54 3.82 16.20
C SER A 134 -9.15 2.58 15.58
N ILE A 135 -8.33 1.55 15.40
CA ILE A 135 -8.72 0.29 14.79
C ILE A 135 -8.43 -0.82 15.79
N TRP A 136 -9.42 -1.66 16.02
CA TRP A 136 -9.26 -2.89 16.77
C TRP A 136 -8.89 -4.03 15.82
N LEU A 137 -7.78 -4.72 16.07
CA LEU A 137 -7.28 -5.79 15.20
C LEU A 137 -7.42 -7.20 15.80
N GLY A 138 -8.18 -7.32 16.89
CA GLY A 138 -8.21 -8.50 17.74
C GLY A 138 -7.24 -8.35 18.90
#